data_AF-A0A1V4GZ38-F1
#
_entry.id   AF-A0A1V4GZ38-F1
#
_cell.length_a   1.000
_cell.length_b   1.000
_cell.length_c   1.000
_cell.angle_alpha   90.00
_cell.angle_beta   90.00
_cell.angle_gamma   90.00
#
_symmetry.space_group_name_H-M   'P 1'
#
loop_
_entity.id
_entity.type
_entity.pdbx_description
1 polymer ?
#
loop_
_entity_poly.entity_id
_entity_poly.type
_entity_poly.pdbx_seq_one_letter_code
_entity_poly.pdbx_strand_id
1 'polypeptide(L)'
;MMSELNVLDLILEASLLVQLVMGLLLLLSLIGWGLIFRLSAKLGSAKRFDSDFEAWLWSGNTLAKQYSSVANEPERTGLEQVFFVGYGEFLKAQKSGAVRADTLDSVERKFKVAIGKQQAVLEQGLATLASIASVSPYIGLFGTVWGIMTAFIELSSAESVSLATVAPGIAEALIATAMGLFAAIPASLAFNHFSAKAGALYESRALFCEELTGVFAHEYTMAQRTGQS
;
A
#
# COMPACT_ATOMS: atom_id res chain seq x y z
N MET A 1 -46.00 4.36 -19.83
CA MET A 1 -44.66 3.93 -20.24
C MET A 1 -43.68 4.70 -19.38
N MET A 2 -43.06 4.04 -18.41
CA MET A 2 -41.98 4.64 -17.63
C MET A 2 -40.88 4.96 -18.64
N SER A 3 -40.66 6.24 -18.94
CA SER A 3 -39.45 6.65 -19.64
C SER A 3 -38.29 6.09 -18.83
N GLU A 4 -37.50 5.21 -19.45
CA GLU A 4 -36.22 4.82 -18.88
C GLU A 4 -35.48 6.12 -18.61
N LEU A 5 -35.42 6.54 -17.34
CA LEU A 5 -34.60 7.65 -16.92
C LEU A 5 -33.16 7.18 -17.14
N ASN A 6 -32.67 7.47 -18.34
CA ASN A 6 -31.33 7.14 -18.76
C ASN A 6 -30.42 7.93 -17.82
N VAL A 7 -29.69 7.22 -16.96
CA VAL A 7 -28.81 7.84 -15.96
C VAL A 7 -27.82 8.80 -16.62
N LEU A 8 -27.47 8.54 -17.89
CA LEU A 8 -26.68 9.42 -18.73
C LEU A 8 -27.38 10.76 -19.04
N ASP A 9 -28.66 10.74 -19.36
CA ASP A 9 -29.43 11.97 -19.66
C ASP A 9 -29.55 12.83 -18.40
N LEU A 10 -29.77 12.20 -17.23
CA LEU A 10 -29.77 12.87 -15.93
C LEU A 10 -28.40 13.49 -15.61
N ILE A 11 -27.30 12.82 -15.96
CA ILE A 11 -25.95 13.35 -15.76
C ILE A 11 -25.67 14.52 -16.70
N LEU A 12 -26.15 14.46 -17.95
CA LEU A 12 -25.92 15.49 -18.97
C LEU A 12 -26.74 16.76 -18.74
N GLU A 13 -27.92 16.63 -18.13
CA GLU A 13 -28.77 17.78 -17.74
C GLU A 13 -28.30 18.45 -16.43
N ALA A 14 -27.43 17.78 -15.66
CA ALA A 14 -26.93 18.30 -14.40
C ALA A 14 -26.11 19.58 -14.55
N SER A 15 -26.13 20.41 -13.48
CA SER A 15 -25.27 21.60 -13.42
C SER A 15 -23.80 21.23 -13.66
N LEU A 16 -23.08 22.09 -14.38
CA LEU A 16 -21.68 21.86 -14.75
C LEU A 16 -20.80 21.49 -13.54
N LEU A 17 -21.06 22.07 -12.37
CA LEU A 17 -20.33 21.74 -11.16
C LEU A 17 -20.58 20.29 -10.69
N VAL A 18 -21.84 19.84 -10.69
CA VAL A 18 -22.20 18.47 -10.29
C VAL A 18 -21.60 17.45 -11.27
N GLN A 19 -21.57 17.77 -12.57
CA GLN A 19 -20.87 16.96 -13.56
C GLN A 19 -19.37 16.84 -13.27
N LEU A 20 -18.70 17.94 -12.91
CA LEU A 20 -17.29 17.93 -12.53
C LEU A 20 -17.04 17.10 -11.26
N VAL A 21 -17.93 17.18 -10.27
CA VAL A 21 -17.87 16.36 -9.06
C VAL A 21 -17.97 14.87 -9.40
N MET A 22 -18.96 14.48 -10.21
CA MET A 22 -19.14 13.10 -10.63
C MET A 22 -17.95 12.59 -11.47
N GLY A 23 -17.43 13.41 -12.38
CA GLY A 23 -16.24 13.10 -13.18
C GLY A 23 -14.99 12.91 -12.33
N LEU A 24 -14.78 13.76 -11.31
CA LEU A 24 -13.68 13.61 -10.35
C LEU A 24 -13.83 12.31 -9.54
N LEU A 25 -15.03 12.02 -9.03
CA LEU A 25 -15.30 10.79 -8.26
C LEU A 25 -15.07 9.53 -9.11
N LEU A 26 -15.46 9.56 -10.38
CA LEU A 26 -15.19 8.47 -11.32
C LEU A 26 -13.69 8.27 -11.51
N LEU A 27 -12.93 9.35 -11.72
CA LEU A 27 -11.47 9.29 -11.85
C LEU A 27 -10.81 8.74 -10.58
N LEU A 28 -11.22 9.19 -9.39
CA LEU A 28 -10.71 8.67 -8.12
C LEU A 28 -11.05 7.18 -7.94
N SER A 29 -12.24 6.74 -8.36
CA SER A 29 -12.62 5.33 -8.34
C SER A 29 -11.71 4.50 -9.25
N LEU A 30 -11.45 4.96 -10.49
CA LEU A 30 -10.56 4.27 -11.43
C LEU A 30 -9.11 4.18 -10.90
N ILE A 31 -8.59 5.26 -10.32
CA ILE A 31 -7.28 5.25 -9.66
C ILE A 31 -7.28 4.26 -8.49
N GLY A 32 -8.33 4.27 -7.67
CA GLY A 32 -8.49 3.35 -6.53
C GLY A 32 -8.42 1.89 -6.97
N TRP A 33 -9.21 1.49 -7.97
CA TRP A 33 -9.17 0.15 -8.54
C TRP A 33 -7.81 -0.21 -9.14
N GLY A 34 -7.19 0.70 -9.90
CA GLY A 34 -5.84 0.51 -10.44
C GLY A 34 -4.80 0.23 -9.34
N LEU A 35 -4.85 0.99 -8.25
CA LEU A 35 -3.98 0.77 -7.08
C LEU A 35 -4.27 -0.57 -6.40
N ILE A 36 -5.53 -0.95 -6.25
CA ILE A 36 -5.93 -2.24 -5.65
C ILE A 36 -5.29 -3.41 -6.38
N PHE A 37 -5.40 -3.45 -7.71
CA PHE A 37 -4.81 -4.52 -8.51
C PHE A 37 -3.28 -4.51 -8.42
N ARG A 38 -2.65 -3.33 -8.50
CA ARG A 38 -1.20 -3.18 -8.39
C ARG A 38 -0.67 -3.66 -7.04
N LEU A 39 -1.31 -3.27 -5.94
CA LEU A 39 -0.91 -3.68 -4.58
C LEU A 39 -1.13 -5.16 -4.35
N SER A 40 -2.25 -5.71 -4.85
CA SER A 40 -2.52 -7.14 -4.77
C SER A 40 -1.42 -7.97 -5.42
N ALA A 41 -1.03 -7.62 -6.65
CA ALA A 41 0.06 -8.28 -7.36
C ALA A 41 1.41 -8.09 -6.65
N LYS A 42 1.74 -6.86 -6.26
CA LYS A 42 3.01 -6.52 -5.60
C LYS A 42 3.21 -7.25 -4.27
N LEU A 43 2.23 -7.19 -3.37
CA LEU A 43 2.30 -7.86 -2.05
C LEU A 43 2.26 -9.38 -2.21
N GLY A 44 1.48 -9.91 -3.15
CA GLY A 44 1.46 -11.33 -3.47
C GLY A 44 2.82 -11.83 -3.97
N SER A 45 3.43 -11.10 -4.90
CA SER A 45 4.77 -11.42 -5.42
C SER A 45 5.84 -11.30 -4.34
N ALA A 46 5.81 -10.24 -3.52
CA ALA A 46 6.79 -10.04 -2.46
C ALA A 46 6.75 -11.16 -1.41
N LYS A 47 5.55 -11.56 -0.98
CA LYS A 47 5.39 -12.67 -0.03
C LYS A 47 5.94 -13.98 -0.58
N ARG A 48 5.64 -14.28 -1.85
CA ARG A 48 6.13 -15.51 -2.49
C ARG A 48 7.65 -15.49 -2.64
N PHE A 49 8.21 -14.38 -3.12
CA PHE A 49 9.65 -14.20 -3.28
C PHE A 49 10.39 -14.38 -1.95
N ASP A 50 9.90 -13.74 -0.88
CA ASP A 50 10.50 -13.85 0.45
C ASP A 50 10.46 -15.30 0.95
N SER A 51 9.33 -16.00 0.81
CA SER A 51 9.19 -17.41 1.19
C SER A 51 10.11 -18.34 0.39
N ASP A 52 10.24 -18.12 -0.91
CA ASP A 52 11.09 -18.93 -1.79
C ASP A 52 12.58 -18.69 -1.45
N PHE A 53 12.97 -17.45 -1.18
CA PHE A 53 14.32 -17.09 -0.76
C PHE A 53 14.68 -17.68 0.61
N GLU A 54 13.79 -17.58 1.58
CA GLU A 54 13.99 -18.12 2.93
C GLU A 54 14.17 -19.64 2.90
N ALA A 55 13.32 -20.36 2.14
CA ALA A 55 13.47 -21.80 1.95
C ALA A 55 14.80 -22.17 1.28
N TRP A 56 15.24 -21.38 0.29
CA TRP A 56 16.54 -21.56 -0.34
C TRP A 56 17.71 -21.29 0.62
N LEU A 57 17.60 -20.26 1.47
CA LEU A 57 18.63 -19.92 2.45
C LEU A 57 18.80 -21.04 3.49
N TRP A 58 17.69 -21.60 3.97
CA TRP A 58 17.71 -22.67 4.97
C TRP A 58 17.86 -24.09 4.39
N SER A 59 18.14 -24.23 3.10
CA SER A 59 18.32 -25.52 2.41
C SER A 59 19.56 -26.34 2.83
N GLY A 60 20.33 -25.90 3.83
CA GLY A 60 21.51 -26.59 4.35
C GLY A 60 22.84 -26.25 3.67
N ASN A 61 22.86 -25.25 2.78
CA ASN A 61 24.11 -24.70 2.25
C ASN A 61 24.76 -23.72 3.25
N THR A 62 26.07 -23.49 3.14
CA THR A 62 26.77 -22.51 3.97
C THR A 62 26.38 -21.08 3.57
N LEU A 63 26.18 -20.19 4.55
CA LEU A 63 25.85 -18.78 4.32
C LEU A 63 26.83 -18.05 3.39
N ALA A 64 28.13 -18.36 3.48
CA ALA A 64 29.14 -17.75 2.62
C ALA A 64 28.94 -18.06 1.12
N LYS A 65 28.51 -19.28 0.79
CA LYS A 65 28.22 -19.72 -0.58
C LYS A 65 26.92 -19.11 -1.11
N GLN A 66 25.93 -18.94 -0.25
CA GLN A 66 24.68 -18.27 -0.61
C GLN A 66 24.90 -16.77 -0.80
N TYR A 67 25.72 -16.14 0.04
CA TYR A 67 26.09 -14.75 -0.11
C TYR A 67 26.80 -14.46 -1.43
N SER A 68 27.71 -15.32 -1.90
CA SER A 68 28.33 -15.12 -3.21
C SER A 68 27.35 -15.24 -4.38
N SER A 69 26.32 -16.07 -4.24
CA SER A 69 25.24 -16.19 -5.23
C SER A 69 24.42 -14.91 -5.29
N VAL A 70 24.00 -14.38 -4.13
CA VAL A 70 23.27 -13.11 -4.01
C VAL A 70 24.14 -11.91 -4.41
N ALA A 71 25.45 -11.95 -4.17
CA ALA A 71 26.36 -10.87 -4.52
C ALA A 71 26.49 -10.64 -6.03
N ASN A 72 26.16 -11.64 -6.85
CA ASN A 72 26.17 -11.54 -8.30
C ASN A 72 24.82 -11.09 -8.89
N GLU A 73 23.77 -11.01 -8.07
CA GLU A 73 22.45 -10.58 -8.52
C GLU A 73 22.37 -9.04 -8.57
N PRO A 74 22.16 -8.42 -9.75
CA PRO A 74 22.13 -6.97 -9.88
C PRO A 74 20.86 -6.34 -9.28
N GLU A 75 19.72 -7.03 -9.32
CA GLU A 75 18.42 -6.51 -8.87
C GLU A 75 17.89 -7.25 -7.63
N ARG A 76 18.47 -6.95 -6.47
CA ARG A 76 18.04 -7.54 -5.19
C ARG A 76 16.80 -6.85 -4.64
N THR A 77 15.87 -7.64 -4.14
CA THR A 77 14.65 -7.13 -3.49
C THR A 77 14.28 -7.95 -2.25
N GLY A 78 13.32 -7.46 -1.45
CA GLY A 78 12.78 -8.20 -0.31
C GLY A 78 13.85 -8.75 0.66
N LEU A 79 13.68 -10.00 1.08
CA LEU A 79 14.60 -10.69 1.99
C LEU A 79 16.02 -10.85 1.45
N GLU A 80 16.18 -11.00 0.15
CA GLU A 80 17.50 -11.13 -0.48
C GLU A 80 18.37 -9.89 -0.23
N GLN A 81 17.79 -8.70 -0.44
CA GLN A 81 18.49 -7.45 -0.17
C GLN A 81 18.80 -7.27 1.32
N VAL A 82 17.90 -7.72 2.20
CA VAL A 82 18.08 -7.68 3.66
C VAL A 82 19.25 -8.57 4.08
N PHE A 83 19.27 -9.81 3.59
CA PHE A 83 20.36 -10.77 3.82
C PHE A 83 21.71 -10.23 3.34
N PHE A 84 21.77 -9.72 2.10
CA PHE A 84 23.00 -9.16 1.52
C PHE A 84 23.58 -8.04 2.38
N VAL A 85 22.74 -7.12 2.85
CA VAL A 85 23.18 -5.98 3.66
C VAL A 85 23.67 -6.44 5.04
N GLY A 86 22.94 -7.33 5.72
CA GLY A 86 23.31 -7.80 7.05
C GLY A 86 24.55 -8.69 7.06
N TYR A 87 24.59 -9.70 6.17
CA TYR A 87 25.75 -10.60 6.08
C TYR A 87 27.00 -9.86 5.59
N GLY A 88 26.85 -8.91 4.67
CA GLY A 88 27.96 -8.06 4.23
C GLY A 88 28.56 -7.23 5.38
N GLU A 89 27.73 -6.75 6.31
CA GLU A 89 28.21 -6.05 7.52
C GLU A 89 28.92 -7.01 8.49
N PHE A 90 28.34 -8.20 8.70
CA PHE A 90 28.94 -9.24 9.54
C PHE A 90 30.35 -9.64 9.05
N LEU A 91 30.51 -9.86 7.74
CA LEU A 91 31.81 -10.18 7.15
C LEU A 91 32.84 -9.06 7.30
N LYS A 92 32.42 -7.79 7.22
CA LYS A 92 33.32 -6.64 7.44
C LYS A 92 33.80 -6.59 8.89
N ALA A 93 32.89 -6.77 9.83
CA ALA A 93 33.20 -6.73 11.26
C ALA A 93 34.10 -7.90 11.70
N GLN A 94 33.91 -9.09 11.12
CA GLN A 94 34.80 -10.23 11.35
C GLN A 94 36.22 -9.94 10.85
N LYS A 95 36.37 -9.34 9.67
CA LYS A 95 37.69 -8.97 9.12
C LYS A 95 38.40 -7.88 9.92
N SER A 96 37.67 -6.96 10.53
CA SER A 96 38.25 -5.90 11.36
C SER A 96 38.60 -6.36 12.78
N GLY A 97 38.28 -7.60 13.16
CA GLY A 97 38.45 -8.08 14.53
C GLY A 97 37.60 -7.30 15.54
N ALA A 98 36.47 -6.74 15.09
CA ALA A 98 35.58 -5.98 15.97
C ALA A 98 35.03 -6.86 17.09
N VAL A 99 34.78 -6.28 18.25
CA VAL A 99 34.16 -6.98 19.39
C VAL A 99 32.81 -7.56 18.97
N ARG A 100 32.48 -8.73 19.52
CA ARG A 100 31.21 -9.43 19.27
C ARG A 100 29.98 -8.52 19.41
N ALA A 101 29.88 -7.82 20.54
CA ALA A 101 28.73 -6.96 20.84
C ALA A 101 28.57 -5.87 19.78
N ASP A 102 29.64 -5.12 19.51
CA ASP A 102 29.66 -4.06 18.50
C ASP A 102 29.33 -4.57 17.09
N THR A 103 29.72 -5.81 16.78
CA THR A 103 29.42 -6.47 15.51
C THR A 103 27.93 -6.77 15.37
N LEU A 104 27.33 -7.42 16.36
CA LEU A 104 25.91 -7.79 16.33
C LEU A 104 25.03 -6.54 16.35
N ASP A 105 25.36 -5.55 17.16
CA ASP A 105 24.65 -4.26 17.20
C ASP A 105 24.71 -3.54 15.84
N SER A 106 25.88 -3.57 15.18
CA SER A 106 26.05 -2.97 13.86
C SER A 106 25.21 -3.68 12.79
N VAL A 107 25.17 -5.01 12.83
CA VAL A 107 24.36 -5.83 11.92
C VAL A 107 22.87 -5.61 12.15
N GLU A 108 22.39 -5.62 13.40
CA GLU A 108 20.99 -5.34 13.73
C GLU A 108 20.54 -3.97 13.23
N ARG A 109 21.40 -2.94 13.39
CA ARG A 109 21.13 -1.61 12.85
C ARG A 109 21.03 -1.63 11.33
N LYS A 110 21.90 -2.38 10.63
CA LYS A 110 21.83 -2.54 9.18
C LYS A 110 20.57 -3.26 8.73
N PHE A 111 20.15 -4.31 9.45
CA PHE A 111 18.90 -5.01 9.21
C PHE A 111 17.71 -4.07 9.37
N LYS A 112 17.60 -3.32 10.48
CA LYS A 112 16.55 -2.32 10.71
C LYS A 112 16.42 -1.31 9.57
N VAL A 113 17.55 -0.79 9.08
CA VAL A 113 17.56 0.12 7.92
C VAL A 113 17.12 -0.59 6.64
N ALA A 114 17.55 -1.83 6.40
CA ALA A 114 17.20 -2.59 5.21
C ALA A 114 15.71 -2.94 5.17
N ILE A 115 15.15 -3.49 6.25
CA ILE A 115 13.72 -3.83 6.34
C ILE A 115 12.86 -2.56 6.24
N GLY A 116 13.28 -1.43 6.85
CA GLY A 116 12.55 -0.17 6.77
C GLY A 116 12.48 0.37 5.34
N LYS A 117 13.57 0.28 4.57
CA LYS A 117 13.57 0.63 3.14
C LYS A 117 12.63 -0.27 2.33
N GLN A 118 12.66 -1.57 2.60
CA GLN A 118 11.78 -2.51 1.90
C GLN A 118 10.30 -2.31 2.28
N GLN A 119 10.02 -1.94 3.53
CA GLN A 119 8.67 -1.61 3.99
C GLN A 119 8.12 -0.37 3.28
N ALA A 120 8.93 0.69 3.18
CA ALA A 120 8.55 1.89 2.47
C ALA A 120 8.19 1.59 1.00
N VAL A 121 8.85 0.62 0.37
CA VAL A 121 8.47 0.15 -0.97
C VAL A 121 7.10 -0.53 -0.94
N LEU A 122 6.83 -1.44 -0.01
CA LEU A 122 5.54 -2.15 0.09
C LEU A 122 4.36 -1.22 0.32
N GLU A 123 4.55 -0.14 1.06
CA GLU A 123 3.49 0.81 1.43
C GLU A 123 3.15 1.84 0.33
N GLN A 124 3.91 1.87 -0.78
CA GLN A 124 3.68 2.82 -1.88
C GLN A 124 2.29 2.68 -2.52
N GLY A 125 1.44 3.68 -2.28
CA GLY A 125 0.07 3.76 -2.79
C GLY A 125 -1.00 3.55 -1.72
N LEU A 126 -0.64 3.06 -0.52
CA LEU A 126 -1.56 2.96 0.62
C LEU A 126 -2.07 4.34 1.03
N ALA A 127 -1.19 5.34 1.09
CA ALA A 127 -1.58 6.71 1.42
C ALA A 127 -2.63 7.27 0.45
N THR A 128 -2.49 6.99 -0.85
CA THR A 128 -3.46 7.42 -1.87
C THR A 128 -4.81 6.71 -1.68
N LEU A 129 -4.82 5.40 -1.40
CA LEU A 129 -6.05 4.68 -1.07
C LEU A 129 -6.73 5.26 0.18
N ALA A 130 -5.95 5.58 1.22
CA ALA A 130 -6.47 6.21 2.44
C ALA A 130 -7.07 7.60 2.14
N SER A 131 -6.43 8.41 1.31
CA SER A 131 -6.97 9.71 0.89
C SER A 131 -8.25 9.58 0.06
N ILE A 132 -8.30 8.64 -0.90
CA ILE A 132 -9.53 8.38 -1.68
C ILE A 132 -10.66 7.93 -0.74
N ALA A 133 -10.36 7.03 0.19
CA ALA A 133 -11.33 6.54 1.17
C ALA A 133 -11.90 7.65 2.05
N SER A 134 -11.07 8.59 2.52
CA SER A 134 -11.50 9.63 3.45
C SER A 134 -12.15 10.83 2.74
N VAL A 135 -11.68 11.21 1.54
CA VAL A 135 -12.11 12.45 0.88
C VAL A 135 -13.30 12.24 -0.06
N SER A 136 -13.42 11.09 -0.71
CA SER A 136 -14.50 10.84 -1.69
C SER A 136 -15.93 11.02 -1.14
N PRO A 137 -16.26 10.62 0.11
CA PRO A 137 -17.59 10.88 0.67
C PRO A 137 -17.90 12.37 0.80
N TYR A 138 -16.91 13.18 1.16
CA TYR A 138 -17.07 14.63 1.30
C TYR A 138 -17.22 15.32 -0.05
N ILE A 139 -16.52 14.84 -1.10
CA ILE A 139 -16.72 15.30 -2.48
C ILE A 139 -18.15 14.99 -2.93
N GLY A 140 -18.66 13.78 -2.65
CA GLY A 140 -20.04 13.40 -2.96
C GLY A 140 -21.08 14.26 -2.22
N LEU A 141 -20.87 14.45 -0.91
CA LEU A 141 -21.72 15.31 -0.08
C LEU A 141 -21.75 16.75 -0.60
N PHE A 142 -20.60 17.30 -1.00
CA PHE A 142 -20.51 18.61 -1.62
C PHE A 142 -21.36 18.70 -2.89
N GLY A 143 -21.27 17.69 -3.77
CA GLY A 143 -22.12 17.60 -4.96
C GLY A 143 -23.61 17.58 -4.61
N THR A 144 -23.99 16.86 -3.56
CA THR A 144 -25.39 16.82 -3.10
C THR A 144 -25.88 18.17 -2.57
N VAL A 145 -25.10 18.83 -1.72
CA VAL A 145 -25.45 20.14 -1.16
C VAL A 145 -25.62 21.16 -2.29
N TRP A 146 -24.71 21.16 -3.25
CA TRP A 146 -24.78 22.07 -4.39
C TRP A 146 -25.98 21.79 -5.32
N GLY A 147 -26.22 20.52 -5.66
CA GLY A 147 -27.34 20.12 -6.51
C GLY A 147 -28.69 20.49 -5.90
N ILE A 148 -28.87 20.20 -4.61
CA ILE A 148 -30.09 20.59 -3.87
C ILE A 148 -30.23 22.12 -3.83
N MET A 149 -29.15 22.85 -3.53
CA MET A 149 -29.17 24.32 -3.52
C MET A 149 -29.61 24.90 -4.87
N THR A 150 -29.07 24.37 -5.97
CA THR A 150 -29.39 24.82 -7.33
C THR A 150 -30.86 24.55 -7.66
N ALA A 151 -31.37 23.36 -7.34
CA ALA A 151 -32.77 23.00 -7.55
C ALA A 151 -33.74 23.93 -6.77
N PHE A 152 -33.39 24.35 -5.55
CA PHE A 152 -34.21 25.30 -4.78
C PHE A 152 -34.14 26.74 -5.33
N ILE A 153 -33.00 27.16 -5.87
CA ILE A 153 -32.86 28.47 -6.53
C ILE A 153 -33.76 28.51 -7.77
N GLU A 154 -33.72 27.48 -8.61
CA GLU A 154 -34.57 27.35 -9.80
C GLU A 154 -36.06 27.39 -9.41
N LEU A 155 -36.45 26.63 -8.38
CA LEU A 155 -37.84 26.64 -7.87
C LEU A 155 -38.28 28.03 -7.40
N SER A 156 -37.40 28.79 -6.75
CA SER A 156 -37.72 30.14 -6.27
C SER A 156 -37.96 31.15 -7.40
N SER A 157 -37.41 30.88 -8.58
CA SER A 157 -37.56 31.70 -9.78
C SER A 157 -38.72 31.27 -10.69
N ALA A 158 -39.35 30.12 -10.42
CA ALA A 158 -40.40 29.56 -11.24
C ALA A 158 -41.77 30.23 -10.96
N GLU A 159 -42.53 30.52 -12.02
CA GLU A 159 -43.88 31.10 -11.93
C GLU A 159 -44.90 30.13 -11.27
N SER A 160 -44.65 28.83 -11.33
CA SER A 160 -45.47 27.79 -10.68
C SER A 160 -44.59 26.78 -9.93
N VAL A 161 -44.87 26.58 -8.65
CA VAL A 161 -44.17 25.61 -7.80
C VAL A 161 -44.69 24.19 -8.09
N SER A 162 -43.83 23.30 -8.58
CA SER A 162 -44.15 21.89 -8.77
C SER A 162 -42.97 21.00 -8.38
N LEU A 163 -43.25 19.88 -7.70
CA LEU A 163 -42.24 18.87 -7.37
C LEU A 163 -41.57 18.29 -8.62
N ALA A 164 -42.29 18.23 -9.74
CA ALA A 164 -41.74 17.75 -11.01
C ALA A 164 -40.58 18.62 -11.51
N THR A 165 -40.56 19.91 -11.16
CA THR A 165 -39.53 20.86 -11.59
C THR A 165 -38.22 20.69 -10.83
N VAL A 166 -38.24 20.22 -9.57
CA VAL A 166 -37.03 20.04 -8.74
C VAL A 166 -36.55 18.60 -8.63
N ALA A 167 -37.41 17.64 -8.97
CA ALA A 167 -37.09 16.22 -8.84
C ALA A 167 -35.81 15.80 -9.59
N PRO A 168 -35.52 16.27 -10.81
CA PRO A 168 -34.28 15.92 -11.52
C PRO A 168 -33.03 16.39 -10.77
N GLY A 169 -32.95 17.67 -10.39
CA GLY A 169 -31.79 18.21 -9.68
C GLY A 169 -31.52 17.56 -8.32
N ILE A 170 -32.58 17.15 -7.60
CA ILE A 170 -32.43 16.38 -6.35
C ILE A 170 -31.91 14.96 -6.66
N ALA A 171 -32.40 14.30 -7.70
CA ALA A 171 -31.96 12.95 -8.06
C ALA A 171 -30.47 12.93 -8.45
N GLU A 172 -30.01 13.88 -9.26
CA GLU A 172 -28.58 14.07 -9.60
C GLU A 172 -27.71 14.31 -8.36
N ALA A 173 -28.20 15.16 -7.46
CA ALA A 173 -27.53 15.46 -6.20
C ALA A 173 -27.30 14.17 -5.38
N LEU A 174 -28.30 13.27 -5.31
CA LEU A 174 -28.19 12.00 -4.61
C LEU A 174 -27.22 11.02 -5.29
N ILE A 175 -27.15 11.01 -6.63
CA ILE A 175 -26.19 10.20 -7.38
C ILE A 175 -24.75 10.60 -7.03
N ALA A 176 -24.45 11.90 -6.88
CA ALA A 176 -23.12 12.37 -6.50
C ALA A 176 -22.64 11.77 -5.16
N THR A 177 -23.51 11.70 -4.14
CA THR A 177 -23.18 11.04 -2.86
C THR A 177 -23.00 9.53 -3.04
N ALA A 178 -23.88 8.87 -3.80
CA ALA A 178 -23.75 7.44 -4.07
C ALA A 178 -22.41 7.10 -4.75
N MET A 179 -21.98 7.91 -5.73
CA MET A 179 -20.67 7.78 -6.37
C MET A 179 -19.52 8.01 -5.38
N GLY A 180 -19.65 8.98 -4.48
CA GLY A 180 -18.67 9.26 -3.43
C GLY A 180 -18.43 8.04 -2.53
N LEU A 181 -19.52 7.39 -2.10
CA LEU A 181 -19.45 6.16 -1.32
C LEU A 181 -18.91 4.98 -2.13
N PHE A 182 -19.29 4.86 -3.40
CA PHE A 182 -18.78 3.81 -4.29
C PHE A 182 -17.27 3.90 -4.52
N ALA A 183 -16.70 5.11 -4.58
CA ALA A 183 -15.25 5.30 -4.61
C ALA A 183 -14.58 5.03 -3.25
N ALA A 184 -15.21 5.46 -2.15
CA ALA A 184 -14.64 5.40 -0.81
C ALA A 184 -14.56 3.99 -0.21
N ILE A 185 -15.64 3.21 -0.34
CA ILE A 185 -15.77 1.91 0.34
C ILE A 185 -14.70 0.91 -0.13
N PRO A 186 -14.49 0.67 -1.43
CA PRO A 186 -13.45 -0.24 -1.90
C PRO A 186 -12.05 0.24 -1.50
N ALA A 187 -11.80 1.55 -1.58
CA ALA A 187 -10.52 2.14 -1.20
C ALA A 187 -10.21 1.93 0.30
N SER A 188 -11.21 2.10 1.17
CA SER A 188 -11.07 1.90 2.62
C SER A 188 -10.78 0.42 2.97
N LEU A 189 -11.54 -0.50 2.38
CA LEU A 189 -11.34 -1.94 2.58
C LEU A 189 -9.96 -2.38 2.08
N ALA A 190 -9.56 -1.91 0.90
CA ALA A 190 -8.26 -2.19 0.32
C ALA A 190 -7.11 -1.63 1.17
N PHE A 191 -7.22 -0.37 1.61
CA PHE A 191 -6.22 0.25 2.47
C PHE A 191 -5.99 -0.58 3.74
N ASN A 192 -7.06 -0.98 4.44
CA ASN A 192 -6.96 -1.78 5.66
C ASN A 192 -6.34 -3.16 5.39
N HIS A 193 -6.81 -3.84 4.34
CA HIS A 193 -6.33 -5.17 3.96
C HIS A 193 -4.85 -5.17 3.57
N PHE A 194 -4.44 -4.23 2.73
CA PHE A 194 -3.06 -4.18 2.25
C PHE A 194 -2.09 -3.61 3.30
N SER A 195 -2.53 -2.69 4.17
CA SER A 195 -1.73 -2.25 5.31
C SER A 195 -1.45 -3.41 6.27
N ALA A 196 -2.47 -4.22 6.59
CA ALA A 196 -2.30 -5.40 7.42
C ALA A 196 -1.34 -6.42 6.78
N LYS A 197 -1.45 -6.65 5.46
CA LYS A 197 -0.52 -7.53 4.72
C LYS A 197 0.91 -7.02 4.68
N ALA A 198 1.10 -5.72 4.46
CA ALA A 198 2.43 -5.11 4.47
C ALA A 198 3.06 -5.23 5.86
N GLY A 199 2.29 -4.95 6.93
CA GLY A 199 2.74 -5.15 8.31
C GLY A 199 3.10 -6.60 8.62
N ALA A 200 2.28 -7.57 8.22
CA ALA A 200 2.60 -8.99 8.41
C ALA A 200 3.89 -9.40 7.69
N LEU A 201 4.16 -8.85 6.50
CA LEU A 201 5.40 -9.12 5.78
C LEU A 201 6.61 -8.45 6.45
N TYR A 202 6.44 -7.26 7.02
CA TYR A 202 7.47 -6.60 7.84
C TYR A 202 7.86 -7.46 9.05
N GLU A 203 6.87 -7.94 9.81
CA GLU A 203 7.11 -8.79 10.98
C GLU A 203 7.83 -10.10 10.60
N SER A 204 7.40 -10.75 9.51
CA SER A 204 8.08 -11.94 8.99
C SER A 204 9.56 -11.66 8.66
N ARG A 205 9.85 -10.51 8.05
CA ARG A 205 11.24 -10.10 7.72
C ARG A 205 12.04 -9.76 8.97
N ALA A 206 11.42 -9.17 9.98
CA ALA A 206 12.05 -8.85 11.26
C ALA A 206 12.46 -10.14 11.99
N LEU A 207 11.56 -11.12 12.08
CA LEU A 207 11.86 -12.44 12.64
C LEU A 207 13.03 -13.11 11.92
N PHE A 208 13.05 -13.09 10.60
CA PHE A 208 14.17 -13.59 9.81
C PHE A 208 15.51 -12.90 10.16
N CYS A 209 15.50 -11.59 10.42
CA CYS A 209 16.71 -10.87 10.85
C CYS A 209 17.18 -11.30 12.25
N GLU A 210 16.25 -11.56 13.17
CA GLU A 210 16.55 -12.08 14.50
C GLU A 210 17.18 -13.47 14.43
N GLU A 211 16.61 -14.37 13.60
CA GLU A 211 17.17 -15.71 13.36
C GLU A 211 18.59 -15.64 12.81
N LEU A 212 18.83 -14.81 11.79
CA LEU A 212 20.18 -14.59 11.23
C LEU A 212 21.16 -14.02 12.26
N THR A 213 20.71 -13.07 13.07
CA THR A 213 21.54 -12.50 14.14
C THR A 213 21.94 -13.58 15.15
N GLY A 214 21.02 -14.50 15.47
CA GLY A 214 21.29 -15.70 16.27
C GLY A 214 22.34 -16.62 15.64
N VAL A 215 22.28 -16.84 14.32
CA VAL A 215 23.29 -17.63 13.60
C VAL A 215 24.65 -16.94 13.60
N PHE A 216 24.71 -15.64 13.34
CA PHE A 216 25.96 -14.87 13.37
C PHE A 216 26.60 -14.86 14.76
N ALA A 217 25.77 -14.75 15.79
CA ALA A 217 26.16 -14.89 17.18
C ALA A 217 26.75 -16.28 17.47
N HIS A 218 26.23 -17.36 16.88
CA HIS A 218 26.81 -18.69 17.04
C HIS A 218 28.17 -18.82 16.32
N GLU A 219 28.25 -18.42 15.04
CA GLU A 219 29.47 -18.49 14.23
C GLU A 219 30.63 -17.70 14.85
N TYR A 220 30.35 -16.51 15.36
CA TYR A 220 31.37 -15.67 16.00
C TYR A 220 31.94 -16.32 17.27
N THR A 221 31.12 -17.01 18.07
CA THR A 221 31.59 -17.75 19.26
C THR A 221 32.55 -18.89 18.87
N MET A 222 32.23 -19.62 17.80
CA MET A 222 33.03 -20.75 17.36
C MET A 222 34.38 -20.32 16.77
N ALA A 223 34.42 -19.21 16.03
CA ALA A 223 35.64 -18.64 15.49
C ALA A 223 36.63 -18.20 16.58
N GLN A 224 36.15 -17.61 17.70
CA GLN A 224 37.04 -17.23 18.81
C GLN A 224 37.62 -18.42 19.57
N ARG A 225 36.86 -19.52 19.70
CA ARG A 225 37.34 -20.75 20.36
C ARG A 225 38.45 -21.45 19.60
N THR A 226 38.41 -21.42 18.27
CA THR A 226 39.44 -22.05 17.40
C THR A 226 40.70 -21.20 17.25
N GLY A 227 40.61 -19.87 17.48
CA GLY A 227 41.78 -18.98 17.48
C GLY A 227 42.54 -18.88 18.82
N GLN A 228 42.07 -19.55 19.88
CA GLN A 228 42.71 -19.59 21.21
C GLN A 228 43.41 -20.93 21.52
N SER A 229 43.42 -21.87 20.58
CA SER A 229 44.12 -23.17 20.64
C SER A 229 45.29 -23.21 19.68
#